data_AF-A0A391NHQ3-F1
#
_entry.id   AF-A0A391NHQ3-F1
#
_cell.length_a   1.000
_cell.length_b   1.000
_cell.length_c   1.000
_cell.angle_alpha   90.00
_cell.angle_beta   90.00
_cell.angle_gamma   90.00
#
_symmetry.space_group_name_H-M   'P 1'
#
loop_
_entity.id
_entity.type
_entity.pdbx_description
1 polymer ?
#
loop_
_entity_poly.entity_id
_entity_poly.type
_entity_poly.pdbx_seq_one_letter_code
_entity_poly.pdbx_strand_id
1 'polypeptide(L)' 'MDSMHWLLSLIVIGFVLLCVGFNYRDSNWGVGLLAVGVLTMFSTLAFKMYITFY' A
#
# COMPACT_ATOMS: atom_id res chain seq x y z
N MET A 1 -3.07 11.40 -17.18
CA MET A 1 -3.27 9.97 -16.87
C MET A 1 -4.33 9.90 -15.78
N ASP A 2 -5.44 9.22 -16.03
CA ASP A 2 -6.61 9.21 -15.15
C ASP A 2 -6.27 8.82 -13.71
N SER A 3 -6.79 9.58 -12.73
CA SER A 3 -6.62 9.37 -11.29
C SER A 3 -6.91 7.93 -10.84
N MET A 4 -7.76 7.22 -11.59
CA MET A 4 -8.02 5.79 -11.47
C MET A 4 -6.76 4.92 -11.57
N HIS A 5 -5.89 5.17 -12.57
CA HIS A 5 -4.65 4.40 -12.75
C HIS A 5 -3.68 4.62 -11.59
N TRP A 6 -3.65 5.83 -11.04
CA TRP A 6 -2.79 6.16 -9.91
C TRP A 6 -3.22 5.44 -8.63
N LEU A 7 -4.52 5.48 -8.30
CA LEU A 7 -5.08 4.73 -7.17
C LEU A 7 -4.86 3.22 -7.31
N LEU A 8 -5.04 2.68 -8.52
CA LEU A 8 -4.83 1.26 -8.78
C LEU A 8 -3.36 0.86 -8.54
N SER A 9 -2.41 1.68 -8.99
CA SER A 9 -0.98 1.41 -8.77
C SER A 9 -0.59 1.39 -7.29
N LEU A 10 -1.12 2.31 -6.48
CA LEU A 10 -0.88 2.36 -5.03
C LEU A 10 -1.42 1.11 -4.32
N ILE A 11 -2.61 0.65 -4.70
CA ILE A 11 -3.21 -0.58 -4.15
C ILE A 11 -2.38 -1.81 -4.53
N VAL A 12 -1.98 -1.91 -5.79
CA VAL A 12 -1.17 -3.04 -6.28
C VAL A 12 0.17 -3.09 -5.55
N ILE A 13 0.85 -1.96 -5.41
CA ILE A 13 2.12 -1.86 -4.67
C ILE A 13 1.93 -2.24 -3.19
N GLY A 14 0.86 -1.74 -2.55
CA GLY A 14 0.53 -2.10 -1.17
C GLY A 14 0.28 -3.60 -1.00
N PHE A 15 -0.44 -4.23 -1.93
CA PHE A 15 -0.70 -5.67 -1.91
C PHE A 15 0.57 -6.50 -2.09
N VAL A 16 1.45 -6.09 -3.01
CA VAL A 16 2.74 -6.77 -3.22
C VAL A 16 3.61 -6.67 -1.97
N LEU A 17 3.69 -5.48 -1.34
CA LEU A 17 4.43 -5.31 -0.08
C LEU A 17 3.87 -6.20 1.04
N LEU A 18 2.54 -6.30 1.16
CA LEU A 18 1.91 -7.19 2.13
C LEU A 18 2.23 -8.66 1.85
N CYS A 19 2.17 -9.10 0.59
CA CYS A 19 2.53 -10.47 0.20
C CYS A 19 3.99 -10.79 0.50
N VAL A 20 4.92 -9.88 0.18
CA VAL A 20 6.34 -10.05 0.46
C VAL A 20 6.60 -10.05 1.97
N GLY A 21 6.00 -9.12 2.71
CA GLY A 21 6.08 -9.09 4.18
C GLY A 21 5.52 -10.36 4.83
N PHE A 22 4.45 -10.93 4.29
CA PHE A 22 3.89 -12.20 4.76
C PHE A 22 4.82 -13.39 4.46
N ASN A 23 5.49 -13.39 3.31
CA ASN A 23 6.43 -14.43 2.93
C ASN A 23 7.65 -14.45 3.88
N TYR A 24 8.15 -13.27 4.25
CA TYR A 24 9.27 -13.10 5.19
C TYR A 24 8.83 -12.98 6.65
N ARG A 25 7.58 -13.33 7.00
CA ARG A 25 6.99 -13.12 8.34
C ARG A 25 7.79 -13.77 9.48
N ASP A 26 8.49 -14.87 9.18
CA ASP A 26 9.32 -15.59 10.15
C ASP A 26 10.57 -14.78 10.56
N SER A 27 11.00 -13.86 9.70
CA SER A 27 12.05 -12.89 10.01
C SER A 27 11.44 -11.64 10.64
N ASN A 28 12.13 -11.07 11.63
CA ASN A 28 11.75 -9.80 12.26
C ASN A 28 11.54 -8.65 11.25
N TRP A 29 12.16 -8.77 10.06
CA TRP A 29 11.99 -7.84 8.94
C TRP A 29 10.66 -7.99 8.19
N GLY A 30 10.06 -9.19 8.17
CA GLY A 30 8.76 -9.42 7.50
C GLY A 30 7.63 -8.66 8.17
N VAL A 31 7.63 -8.58 9.50
CA VAL A 31 6.66 -7.78 10.27
C VAL A 31 6.81 -6.29 9.94
N GLY A 32 8.05 -5.82 9.75
CA GLY A 32 8.32 -4.45 9.29
C GLY A 32 7.75 -4.18 7.89
N LEU A 33 7.98 -5.09 6.94
CA LEU A 33 7.42 -4.98 5.59
C LEU A 33 5.88 -5.02 5.57
N LEU A 34 5.28 -5.83 6.44
CA LEU A 34 3.82 -5.84 6.63
C LEU A 34 3.31 -4.49 7.12
N ALA A 35 3.97 -3.89 8.12
CA ALA A 35 3.61 -2.58 8.63
C ALA A 35 3.72 -1.51 7.52
N VAL A 36 4.77 -1.54 6.70
CA VAL A 36 4.92 -0.63 5.55
C VAL A 36 3.81 -0.85 4.52
N GLY A 37 3.45 -2.10 4.20
CA GLY A 37 2.36 -2.41 3.28
C GLY A 37 0.99 -1.90 3.76
N VAL A 38 0.70 -2.02 5.05
CA VAL A 38 -0.50 -1.42 5.68
C VAL A 38 -0.46 0.11 5.57
N LEU A 39 0.69 0.72 5.81
CA LEU A 39 0.88 2.17 5.70
C LEU A 39 0.66 2.67 4.26
N THR A 40 1.12 1.90 3.26
CA THR A 40 0.88 2.18 1.84
C THR A 40 -0.62 2.11 1.49
N MET A 41 -1.36 1.14 2.04
CA MET A 41 -2.81 1.08 1.90
C MET A 41 -3.50 2.31 2.50
N PHE A 42 -3.04 2.77 3.67
CA PHE A 42 -3.55 3.98 4.30
C PHE A 42 -3.24 5.24 3.46
N SER A 43 -2.07 5.29 2.83
CA SER A 43 -1.71 6.35 1.89
C SER A 43 -2.63 6.39 0.67
N THR A 44 -3.09 5.23 0.19
CA THR A 44 -4.09 5.17 -0.90
C THR A 44 -5.41 5.84 -0.49
N LEU A 45 -5.88 5.61 0.75
CA LEU A 45 -7.07 6.28 1.27
C LEU A 45 -6.86 7.79 1.36
N ALA A 46 -5.71 8.23 1.86
CA ALA A 46 -5.36 9.65 1.93
C ALA A 46 -5.33 10.30 0.52
N PHE A 47 -4.75 9.60 -0.47
CA PHE A 47 -4.70 10.08 -1.85
C PHE A 47 -6.08 10.14 -2.49
N LYS A 48 -6.94 9.16 -2.22
CA LYS A 48 -8.34 9.16 -2.66
C LYS A 48 -9.13 10.31 -2.03
N MET A 49 -8.91 10.60 -0.75
CA MET A 49 -9.52 11.76 -0.08
C MET A 49 -9.03 13.06 -0.72
N TYR A 50 -7.73 13.20 -0.99
CA TYR A 50 -7.17 14.37 -1.65
C TYR A 50 -7.85 14.65 -3.00
N ILE A 51 -7.96 13.65 -3.87
CA ILE A 51 -8.64 13.79 -5.18
C ILE A 51 -10.14 14.10 -5.04
N THR A 52 -10.78 13.64 -3.95
CA THR A 52 -12.22 13.83 -3.75
C THR A 52 -12.54 15.23 -3.23
N PHE A 53 -11.67 15.80 -2.40
CA PHE A 53 -11.88 17.10 -1.76
C PHE A 53 -11.19 18.28 -2.47
N TYR A 54 -10.30 18.01 -3.42
CA TYR A 54 -9.60 18.99 -4.26
C TYR A 54 -9.80 18.67 -5.74
#